data_AF-A0A847SA05-F1
#
_entry.id   AF-A0A847SA05-F1
#
_cell.length_a   1.000
_cell.length_b   1.000
_cell.length_c   1.000
_cell.angle_alpha   90.00
_cell.angle_beta   90.00
_cell.angle_gamma   90.00
#
_symmetry.space_group_name_H-M   'P 1'
#
loop_
_entity.id
_entity.type
_entity.pdbx_description
1 polymer ?
#
loop_
_entity_poly.entity_id
_entity_poly.type
_entity_poly.pdbx_seq_one_letter_code
_entity_poly.pdbx_strand_id
1 'polypeptide(L)' 'MTMITEERAFNILQLEDTATAEEIVARYEVLKDQYRRIKDETEDLRTRLAYQLKQIELDDVFIYFRRRQRI' A
#
# COMPACT_ATOMS: atom_id res chain seq x y z
N MET A 1 2.52 -4.26 -16.48
CA MET A 1 2.06 -3.52 -15.28
C MET A 1 0.55 -3.58 -15.25
N THR A 2 -0.02 -4.37 -14.35
CA THR A 2 -1.47 -4.41 -14.15
C THR A 2 -1.89 -3.04 -13.61
N MET A 3 -2.67 -2.30 -14.39
CA MET A 3 -3.13 -0.96 -14.09
C MET A 3 -3.78 -0.92 -12.69
N ILE A 4 -3.44 0.06 -11.85
CA ILE A 4 -4.12 0.28 -10.57
C ILE A 4 -5.51 0.83 -10.86
N THR A 5 -6.53 0.08 -10.46
CA THR A 5 -7.93 0.51 -10.42
C THR A 5 -8.29 0.96 -9.01
N GLU A 6 -9.35 1.74 -8.88
CA GLU A 6 -9.81 2.27 -7.59
C GLU A 6 -10.18 1.13 -6.62
N GLU A 7 -10.93 0.15 -7.10
CA GLU A 7 -11.29 -1.06 -6.35
C GLU A 7 -10.04 -1.83 -5.87
N ARG A 8 -9.04 -2.01 -6.75
CA ARG A 8 -7.79 -2.67 -6.37
C ARG A 8 -7.00 -1.86 -5.33
N ALA A 9 -7.03 -0.53 -5.44
CA ALA A 9 -6.36 0.37 -4.50
C ALA A 9 -6.98 0.29 -3.10
N PHE A 10 -8.31 0.29 -2.98
CA PHE A 10 -9.01 0.06 -1.72
C PHE A 10 -8.73 -1.33 -1.13
N ASN A 11 -8.74 -2.37 -1.97
CA ASN A 11 -8.38 -3.73 -1.54
C ASN A 11 -6.94 -3.83 -0.99
N ILE A 12 -5.96 -3.16 -1.62
CA ILE A 12 -4.57 -3.13 -1.14
C ILE A 12 -4.45 -2.46 0.23
N LEU A 13 -5.20 -1.37 0.45
CA LEU A 13 -5.28 -0.71 1.76
C LEU A 13 -6.15 -1.49 2.75
N GLN A 14 -6.92 -2.48 2.29
CA GLN A 14 -7.92 -3.18 3.11
C GLN A 14 -8.94 -2.19 3.69
N LEU A 15 -9.44 -1.31 2.83
CA LEU A 15 -10.46 -0.30 3.13
C LEU A 15 -11.70 -0.51 2.26
N GLU A 16 -12.83 0.00 2.72
CA GLU A 16 -14.03 0.15 1.90
C GLU A 16 -13.93 1.38 0.98
N ASP A 17 -14.72 1.41 -0.09
CA ASP A 17 -14.71 2.52 -1.07
C ASP A 17 -15.23 3.86 -0.51
N THR A 18 -15.81 3.82 0.69
CA THR A 18 -16.33 4.94 1.47
C THR A 18 -15.27 5.58 2.36
N ALA A 19 -14.06 4.99 2.43
CA ALA A 19 -13.00 5.48 3.30
C ALA A 19 -12.61 6.93 2.99
N THR A 20 -12.39 7.68 4.07
CA THR A 20 -11.97 9.08 4.04
C THR A 20 -10.49 9.21 3.69
N ALA A 21 -10.09 10.42 3.30
CA ALA A 21 -8.69 10.75 3.03
C ALA A 21 -7.78 10.40 4.22
N GLU A 22 -8.24 10.73 5.43
CA GLU A 22 -7.54 10.48 6.68
C GLU A 22 -7.36 8.98 6.94
N GLU A 23 -8.41 8.18 6.72
CA GLU A 23 -8.34 6.72 6.85
C GLU A 23 -7.39 6.11 5.84
N ILE A 24 -7.39 6.61 4.60
CA ILE A 24 -6.46 6.17 3.55
C ILE A 24 -5.01 6.45 3.96
N VAL A 25 -4.71 7.67 4.42
CA VAL A 25 -3.36 8.05 4.87
C VAL A 25 -2.93 7.23 6.07
N ALA A 26 -3.79 7.11 7.10
CA ALA A 26 -3.49 6.34 8.30
C ALA A 26 -3.19 4.87 7.95
N ARG A 27 -3.98 4.30 7.05
CA ARG A 27 -3.81 2.90 6.64
C ARG A 27 -2.56 2.68 5.80
N TYR A 28 -2.25 3.62 4.90
CA TYR A 28 -1.01 3.64 4.15
C TYR A 28 0.21 3.61 5.08
N GLU A 29 0.27 4.52 6.05
CA GLU A 29 1.41 4.61 6.98
C GLU A 29 1.56 3.33 7.83
N VAL A 30 0.46 2.77 8.33
CA VAL A 30 0.48 1.51 9.09
C VAL A 30 1.04 0.35 8.24
N LEU A 31 0.54 0.16 7.02
CA LEU A 31 0.99 -0.93 6.15
C LEU A 31 2.43 -0.74 5.69
N LYS A 32 2.84 0.51 5.39
CA LYS A 32 4.21 0.84 5.00
C LYS A 32 5.21 0.48 6.09
N ASP A 33 4.90 0.86 7.33
CA ASP A 33 5.72 0.53 8.49
C ASP A 33 5.78 -0.98 8.75
N GLN A 34 4.64 -1.68 8.63
CA GLN A 34 4.58 -3.14 8.77
C GLN A 34 5.45 -3.84 7.72
N TYR A 35 5.31 -3.49 6.45
CA TYR A 35 6.11 -4.10 5.39
C TYR A 35 7.60 -3.76 5.54
N ARG A 36 7.94 -2.56 6.01
CA ARG A 36 9.33 -2.18 6.29
C ARG A 36 9.93 -3.06 7.37
N ARG A 37 9.24 -3.21 8.51
CA ARG A 37 9.69 -4.05 9.63
C ARG A 37 9.92 -5.51 9.18
N ILE A 38 8.95 -6.11 8.50
CA ILE A 38 9.07 -7.50 8.05
C ILE A 38 10.22 -7.67 7.04
N LYS A 39 10.40 -6.71 6.12
CA LYS A 39 11.52 -6.73 5.16
C LYS A 39 12.87 -6.64 5.85
N ASP A 40 12.97 -5.85 6.91
CA ASP A 40 14.24 -5.60 7.60
C ASP A 40 14.59 -6.73 8.60
N GLU A 41 13.58 -7.37 9.18
CA GLU A 41 13.72 -8.49 10.12
C GLU A 41 13.87 -9.86 9.42
N THR A 42 13.47 -9.98 8.16
CA THR A 42 13.59 -11.22 7.37
C THR A 42 14.99 -11.37 6.80
N GLU A 43 15.62 -12.53 7.03
CA GLU A 43 16.88 -12.90 6.37
C GLU A 43 16.67 -13.53 4.99
N ASP A 44 15.55 -14.25 4.79
CA ASP A 44 15.20 -14.90 3.52
C ASP A 44 14.99 -13.89 2.38
N LEU A 45 15.86 -13.95 1.38
CA LEU A 45 15.84 -13.04 0.23
C LEU A 45 14.49 -13.06 -0.52
N ARG A 46 13.86 -14.23 -0.66
CA ARG A 46 12.59 -14.34 -1.38
C ARG A 46 11.49 -13.58 -0.66
N THR A 47 11.42 -13.74 0.65
CA THR A 47 10.45 -13.04 1.50
C THR A 47 10.74 -11.54 1.52
N ARG A 48 12.00 -11.11 1.61
CA ARG A 48 12.38 -9.69 1.50
C ARG A 48 11.92 -9.07 0.18
N LEU A 49 12.16 -9.75 -0.95
CA LEU A 49 11.75 -9.28 -2.27
C LEU A 49 10.22 -9.21 -2.39
N ALA A 50 9.49 -10.18 -1.84
CA ALA A 50 8.03 -10.14 -1.82
C ALA A 50 7.50 -8.92 -1.04
N TYR A 51 8.09 -8.60 0.12
CA TYR A 51 7.71 -7.41 0.88
C TYR A 51 8.14 -6.10 0.21
N GLN A 52 9.28 -6.09 -0.49
CA GLN A 52 9.67 -4.94 -1.30
C GLN A 52 8.68 -4.67 -2.44
N LEU A 53 8.18 -5.71 -3.11
CA LEU A 53 7.13 -5.56 -4.13
C LEU A 53 5.83 -5.03 -3.52
N LYS A 54 5.43 -5.53 -2.34
CA LYS A 54 4.26 -5.01 -1.62
C LYS A 54 4.39 -3.53 -1.25
N GLN A 55 5.58 -3.07 -0.87
CA GLN A 55 5.85 -1.65 -0.61
C GLN A 55 5.67 -0.80 -1.87
N ILE A 56 6.20 -1.26 -3.00
CA ILE A 56 6.05 -0.57 -4.30
C ILE A 56 4.57 -0.48 -4.69
N GLU A 57 3.82 -1.58 -4.59
CA GLU A 57 2.39 -1.57 -4.90
C GLU A 57 1.59 -0.64 -3.97
N LEU A 58 1.95 -0.59 -2.68
CA LEU A 58 1.33 0.30 -1.71
C LEU A 58 1.62 1.78 -2.01
N ASP A 59 2.86 2.10 -2.37
CA ASP A 59 3.26 3.46 -2.76
C ASP A 59 2.55 3.91 -4.05
N ASP A 60 2.44 3.02 -5.04
CA ASP A 60 1.71 3.32 -6.28
C ASP A 60 0.21 3.57 -6.01
N VAL A 61 -0.41 2.82 -5.09
CA VAL A 61 -1.79 3.05 -4.63
C VAL A 61 -1.95 4.40 -3.96
N PHE A 62 -1.00 4.79 -3.11
CA PHE A 62 -1.05 6.10 -2.45
C PHE A 62 -0.92 7.25 -3.47
N ILE A 63 -0.01 7.11 -4.43
CA ILE A 63 0.14 8.07 -5.54
C ILE A 63 -1.15 8.13 -6.38
N TYR A 64 -1.80 7.00 -6.62
CA TYR A 64 -3.07 6.94 -7.33
C TYR A 64 -4.16 7.76 -6.64
N PHE A 65 -4.36 7.59 -5.33
CA PHE A 65 -5.36 8.36 -4.58
C PHE A 65 -5.03 9.86 -4.52
N ARG A 66 -3.75 10.21 -4.34
CA ARG A 66 -3.26 11.60 -4.41
C ARG A 66 -3.54 12.25 -5.75
N ARG A 67 -3.32 11.53 -6.86
CA ARG A 67 -3.61 12.04 -8.22
C ARG A 67 -5.11 12.21 -8.48
N ARG A 68 -5.95 11.43 -7.80
CA ARG A 68 -7.42 11.55 -7.87
C ARG A 68 -8.01 12.54 -6.84
N GLN A 69 -7.18 13.18 -6.03
CA GLN A 69 -7.59 14.14 -4.98
C GLN A 69 -8.66 13.59 -4.03
N ARG A 70 -8.67 12.28 -3.80
CA ARG A 70 -9.39 11.66 -2.67
C ARG A 70 -8.59 11.76 -1.36
N ILE A 71 -7.48 12.51 -1.38
CA ILE A 71 -6.53 12.85 -0.30
C ILE A 71 -5.84 14.16 -0.65
#